data_AF-A0A6L5F507-F1
#
_entry.id   AF-A0A6L5F507-F1
#
_cell.length_a   1.000
_cell.length_b   1.000
_cell.length_c   1.000
_cell.angle_alpha   90.00
_cell.angle_beta   90.00
_cell.angle_gamma   90.00
#
_symmetry.space_group_name_H-M   'P 1'
#
loop_
_entity.id
_entity.type
_entity.pdbx_description
1 polymer ?
#
loop_
_entity_poly.entity_id
_entity_poly.type
_entity_poly.pdbx_seq_one_letter_code
_entity_poly.pdbx_strand_id
1 'polypeptide(L)'
;MRIAEKREGVTEGVHEVSIAVVDGGNTVFSSGDVDRIFYSRSTAKPIQAWVCQMNGAALHPLQLALATASHQGFPVHVSLVKRMLDEVGAAPSFLQCPPVFPWADAARDIVVRAGARQGTSLWHNCSGKHAAMVRSSLTSGWDAADYLRHDHPLQAAVRKTMTEVTGQTGDPVAIDGCGAPVTTVSTIGLARAYWALGNDPVFEGVVEAMHRYPGLTRGVGTVDDNVARWWNAVAKIGAMGCIGVAFLDGVGIAAKCWDGSERAVGTALMETLERVGLMTDPARKALEEFANPPVLGGGKTVGRMEVVA
;
A
#
# COMPACT_ATOMS: atom_id res chain seq x y z
N MET A 1 -3.24 -15.75 -12.91
CA MET A 1 -2.66 -15.16 -14.13
C MET A 1 -1.16 -15.41 -14.16
N ARG A 2 -0.60 -15.77 -15.31
CA ARG A 2 0.85 -15.97 -15.48
C ARG A 2 1.42 -14.81 -16.28
N ILE A 3 2.51 -14.23 -15.81
CA ILE A 3 3.19 -13.12 -16.47
C ILE A 3 4.61 -13.57 -16.84
N ALA A 4 4.92 -13.60 -18.13
CA ALA A 4 6.24 -13.99 -18.60
C ALA A 4 7.13 -12.75 -18.80
N GLU A 5 8.37 -12.82 -18.32
CA GLU A 5 9.43 -11.90 -18.73
C GLU A 5 10.15 -12.50 -19.94
N LYS A 6 10.12 -11.80 -21.09
CA LYS A 6 10.75 -12.27 -22.33
C LYS A 6 11.89 -11.36 -22.76
N ARG A 7 12.99 -11.97 -23.22
CA ARG A 7 14.14 -11.33 -23.87
C ARG A 7 14.37 -11.96 -25.23
N GLU A 8 14.37 -11.15 -26.29
CA GLU A 8 14.55 -11.59 -27.68
C GLU A 8 13.64 -12.78 -28.04
N GLY A 9 12.40 -12.74 -27.56
CA GLY A 9 11.40 -13.80 -27.76
C GLY A 9 11.48 -15.01 -26.83
N VAL A 10 12.55 -15.15 -26.04
CA VAL A 10 12.76 -16.26 -25.09
C VAL A 10 12.23 -15.88 -23.70
N THR A 11 11.44 -16.74 -23.07
CA THR A 11 10.98 -16.57 -21.68
C THR A 11 12.12 -16.84 -20.70
N GLU A 12 12.52 -15.83 -19.93
CA GLU A 12 13.56 -15.94 -18.88
C GLU A 12 12.96 -16.20 -17.50
N GLY A 13 11.72 -15.76 -17.27
CA GLY A 13 11.03 -15.91 -16.00
C GLY A 13 9.51 -15.92 -16.17
N VAL A 14 8.82 -16.58 -15.24
CA VAL A 14 7.36 -16.58 -15.17
C VAL A 14 6.93 -16.27 -13.74
N HIS A 15 6.10 -15.25 -13.61
CA HIS A 15 5.51 -14.81 -12.36
C HIS A 15 4.08 -15.36 -12.25
N GLU A 16 3.76 -15.97 -11.12
CA GLU A 16 2.39 -16.37 -10.80
C GLU A 16 1.69 -15.26 -10.02
N VAL A 17 0.59 -14.76 -10.57
CA VAL A 17 -0.21 -13.69 -9.97
C VAL A 17 -1.62 -14.19 -9.70
N SER A 18 -2.04 -14.14 -8.44
CA SER A 18 -3.45 -14.24 -8.05
C SER A 18 -4.07 -12.85 -8.13
N ILE A 19 -5.25 -12.71 -8.75
CA ILE A 19 -5.97 -11.43 -8.86
C ILE A 19 -7.47 -11.67 -8.75
N ALA A 20 -8.17 -10.79 -8.03
CA ALA A 20 -9.61 -10.84 -7.84
C ALA A 20 -10.24 -9.45 -7.95
N VAL A 21 -11.45 -9.39 -8.48
CA VAL A 21 -12.28 -8.19 -8.62
C VAL A 21 -13.61 -8.43 -7.91
N VAL A 22 -13.99 -7.49 -7.05
CA VAL A 22 -15.25 -7.47 -6.31
C VAL A 22 -16.06 -6.27 -6.75
N ASP A 23 -17.31 -6.50 -7.12
CA ASP A 23 -18.29 -5.49 -7.49
C ASP A 23 -19.66 -5.88 -6.90
N GLY A 24 -20.39 -4.91 -6.35
CA GLY A 24 -21.63 -5.15 -5.62
C GLY A 24 -21.50 -6.17 -4.48
N GLY A 25 -20.31 -6.27 -3.87
CA GLY A 25 -19.98 -7.26 -2.83
C GLY A 25 -19.71 -8.68 -3.32
N ASN A 26 -19.79 -8.93 -4.63
CA ASN A 26 -19.59 -10.25 -5.25
C ASN A 26 -18.28 -10.30 -6.04
N THR A 27 -17.62 -11.46 -6.07
CA THR A 27 -16.45 -11.65 -6.93
C THR A 27 -16.90 -11.80 -8.38
N VAL A 28 -16.60 -10.81 -9.22
CA VAL A 28 -17.01 -10.77 -10.65
C VAL A 28 -15.91 -11.25 -11.60
N PHE A 29 -14.65 -11.23 -11.15
CA PHE A 29 -13.52 -11.78 -11.88
C PHE A 29 -12.48 -12.33 -10.91
N SER A 30 -11.84 -13.44 -11.28
CA SER A 30 -10.67 -13.95 -10.57
C SER A 30 -9.74 -14.73 -11.49
N SER A 31 -8.45 -14.78 -11.15
CA SER A 31 -7.45 -15.59 -11.83
C SER A 31 -6.32 -15.98 -10.90
N GLY A 32 -5.86 -17.24 -10.97
CA GLY A 32 -4.84 -17.79 -10.06
C GLY A 32 -5.44 -18.32 -8.75
N ASP A 33 -4.59 -18.69 -7.80
CA ASP A 33 -5.00 -19.17 -6.47
C ASP A 33 -5.36 -17.98 -5.56
N VAL A 34 -6.63 -17.58 -5.62
CA VAL A 34 -7.13 -16.36 -4.95
C VAL A 34 -7.51 -16.56 -3.48
N ASP A 35 -7.56 -17.81 -3.02
CA ASP A 35 -7.91 -18.18 -1.65
C ASP A 35 -6.69 -18.42 -0.77
N ARG A 36 -5.53 -18.73 -1.36
CA ARG A 36 -4.27 -18.85 -0.61
C ARG A 36 -3.96 -17.57 0.15
N ILE A 37 -3.72 -17.74 1.44
CA ILE A 37 -3.47 -16.64 2.35
C ILE A 37 -2.02 -16.11 2.24
N PHE A 38 -1.87 -14.82 2.46
CA PHE A 38 -0.60 -14.12 2.59
C PHE A 38 -0.76 -12.95 3.58
N TYR A 39 0.34 -12.42 4.11
CA TYR A 39 0.28 -11.25 4.98
C TYR A 39 -0.13 -10.00 4.19
N SER A 40 -1.06 -9.19 4.71
CA SER A 40 -1.55 -7.97 4.05
C SER A 40 -0.44 -6.92 3.82
N ARG A 41 0.62 -6.92 4.63
CA ARG A 41 1.73 -5.94 4.54
C ARG A 41 1.18 -4.51 4.49
N SER A 42 1.76 -3.65 3.65
CA SER A 42 1.35 -2.24 3.58
C SER A 42 -0.01 -2.02 2.90
N THR A 43 -0.65 -3.04 2.33
CA THR A 43 -2.02 -2.87 1.80
C THR A 43 -3.05 -2.67 2.92
N ALA A 44 -2.73 -2.99 4.17
CA ALA A 44 -3.59 -2.72 5.33
C ALA A 44 -3.54 -1.26 5.81
N LYS A 45 -2.60 -0.43 5.33
CA LYS A 45 -2.38 0.93 5.85
C LYS A 45 -3.59 1.87 5.75
N PRO A 46 -4.41 1.85 4.68
CA PRO A 46 -5.63 2.67 4.64
C PRO A 46 -6.58 2.34 5.79
N ILE A 47 -6.78 1.06 6.08
CA ILE A 47 -7.60 0.59 7.21
C ILE A 47 -6.95 0.97 8.54
N GLN A 48 -5.64 0.82 8.69
CA GLN A 48 -4.91 1.24 9.90
C GLN A 48 -5.04 2.76 10.16
N ALA A 49 -4.92 3.57 9.11
CA ALA A 49 -5.07 5.01 9.19
C ALA A 49 -6.50 5.41 9.57
N TRP A 50 -7.51 4.75 8.99
CA TRP A 50 -8.90 4.91 9.37
C TRP A 50 -9.12 4.59 10.85
N VAL A 51 -8.61 3.46 11.34
CA VAL A 51 -8.75 3.08 12.75
C VAL A 51 -8.11 4.13 13.66
N CYS A 52 -6.93 4.65 13.31
CA CYS A 52 -6.32 5.74 14.08
C CYS A 52 -7.20 6.99 14.09
N GLN A 53 -7.75 7.37 12.93
CA GLN A 53 -8.66 8.52 12.80
C GLN A 53 -9.90 8.38 13.69
N MET A 54 -10.51 7.19 13.70
CA MET A 54 -11.70 6.89 14.53
C MET A 54 -11.39 6.84 16.02
N ASN A 55 -10.13 6.62 16.39
CA ASN A 55 -9.64 6.61 17.77
C ASN A 55 -8.84 7.89 18.07
N GLY A 56 -9.42 9.04 17.73
CA GLY A 56 -8.96 10.35 18.22
C GLY A 56 -7.75 10.94 17.54
N ALA A 57 -7.11 10.28 16.57
CA ALA A 57 -5.89 10.81 15.97
C ALA A 57 -6.09 12.16 15.26
N ALA A 58 -7.31 12.48 14.80
CA ALA A 58 -7.68 13.78 14.22
C ALA A 58 -6.65 14.31 13.18
N LEU A 59 -6.31 13.46 12.21
CA LEU A 59 -5.31 13.74 11.19
C LEU A 59 -5.88 14.66 10.10
N HIS A 60 -5.15 15.73 9.77
CA HIS A 60 -5.46 16.54 8.59
C HIS A 60 -5.19 15.78 7.29
N PRO A 61 -5.78 16.18 6.14
CA PRO A 61 -5.69 15.41 4.90
C PRO A 61 -4.28 14.97 4.47
N LEU A 62 -3.26 15.84 4.60
CA LEU A 62 -1.87 15.49 4.30
C LEU A 62 -1.28 14.46 5.29
N GLN A 63 -1.64 14.56 6.57
CA GLN A 63 -1.20 13.62 7.61
C GLN A 63 -1.90 12.27 7.44
N LEU A 64 -3.17 12.28 7.04
CA LEU A 64 -3.94 11.08 6.76
C LEU A 64 -3.38 10.34 5.53
N ALA A 65 -3.05 11.07 4.47
CA ALA A 65 -2.33 10.51 3.31
C ALA A 65 -0.96 9.93 3.71
N LEU A 66 -0.24 10.60 4.61
CA LEU A 66 1.04 10.09 5.11
C LEU A 66 0.88 8.85 6.01
N ALA A 67 -0.22 8.75 6.76
CA ALA A 67 -0.53 7.57 7.57
C ALA A 67 -0.81 6.34 6.70
N THR A 68 -1.31 6.51 5.46
CA THR A 68 -1.47 5.41 4.50
C THR A 68 -0.17 5.08 3.75
N ALA A 69 0.84 5.94 3.83
CA ALA A 69 2.01 5.92 2.97
C ALA A 69 3.02 4.79 3.26
N SER A 70 3.71 4.35 2.21
CA SER A 70 5.05 3.76 2.28
C SER A 70 6.02 4.78 1.69
N HIS A 71 6.24 5.88 2.41
CA HIS A 71 6.86 7.08 1.86
C HIS A 71 8.34 6.90 1.50
N GLN A 72 8.83 7.73 0.58
CA GLN A 72 10.20 7.66 0.06
C GLN A 72 11.26 8.32 0.97
N GLY A 73 10.83 9.04 2.01
CA GLY A 73 11.75 9.61 3.02
C GLY A 73 12.30 11.00 2.67
N PHE A 74 11.74 11.66 1.64
CA PHE A 74 12.01 13.07 1.34
C PHE A 74 11.69 14.00 2.53
N PRO A 75 12.31 15.21 2.59
CA PRO A 75 12.12 16.16 3.68
C PRO A 75 10.65 16.48 4.01
N VAL A 76 9.78 16.57 3.00
CA VAL A 76 8.34 16.81 3.20
C VAL A 76 7.67 15.73 4.07
N HIS A 77 8.02 14.46 3.86
CA HIS A 77 7.50 13.35 4.65
C HIS A 77 7.95 13.49 6.11
N VAL A 78 9.25 13.71 6.32
CA VAL A 78 9.84 13.81 7.66
C VAL A 78 9.24 14.98 8.44
N SER A 79 9.05 16.13 7.79
CA SER A 79 8.43 17.31 8.40
C SER A 79 6.99 17.05 8.83
N LEU A 80 6.21 16.30 8.04
CA LEU A 80 4.84 15.92 8.40
C LEU A 80 4.81 14.92 9.56
N VAL A 81 5.69 13.92 9.59
CA VAL A 81 5.82 12.97 10.72
C VAL A 81 6.13 13.71 12.01
N LYS A 82 7.10 14.64 11.98
CA LYS A 82 7.44 15.47 13.14
C LYS A 82 6.23 16.28 13.61
N ARG A 83 5.54 16.97 12.68
CA ARG A 83 4.33 17.72 13.00
C ARG A 83 3.27 16.86 13.67
N MET A 84 3.01 15.65 13.16
CA MET A 84 2.02 14.74 13.75
C MET A 84 2.36 14.37 15.20
N LEU A 85 3.65 14.21 15.53
CA LEU A 85 4.11 13.94 16.89
C LEU A 85 4.05 15.20 17.77
N ASP A 86 4.50 16.34 17.25
CA ASP A 86 4.54 17.63 17.97
C ASP A 86 3.13 18.07 18.41
N GLU A 87 2.10 17.83 17.58
CA GLU A 87 0.70 18.14 17.86
C GLU A 87 0.12 17.40 19.08
N VAL A 88 0.78 16.33 19.54
CA VAL A 88 0.44 15.60 20.78
C VAL A 88 1.58 15.57 21.80
N GLY A 89 2.60 16.44 21.62
CA GLY A 89 3.74 16.53 22.53
C GLY A 89 4.61 15.27 22.57
N ALA A 90 4.54 14.42 21.55
CA ALA A 90 5.32 13.18 21.49
C ALA A 90 6.71 13.43 20.90
N ALA A 91 7.74 12.82 21.48
CA ALA A 91 9.08 12.83 20.90
C ALA A 91 9.22 11.79 19.78
N PRO A 92 10.14 11.99 18.81
CA PRO A 92 10.45 10.98 17.79
C PRO A 92 10.85 9.60 18.34
N SER A 93 11.29 9.51 19.59
CA SER A 93 11.60 8.24 20.28
C SER A 93 10.39 7.35 20.51
N PHE A 94 9.15 7.84 20.38
CA PHE A 94 7.94 7.02 20.37
C PHE A 94 7.76 6.22 19.07
N LEU A 95 8.49 6.56 18.00
CA LEU A 95 8.46 5.77 16.77
C LEU A 95 9.23 4.46 16.97
N GLN A 96 8.50 3.35 16.97
CA GLN A 96 9.04 2.00 17.18
C GLN A 96 9.40 1.29 15.87
N CYS A 97 9.27 1.96 14.72
CA CYS A 97 9.80 1.43 13.47
C CYS A 97 11.34 1.51 13.45
N PRO A 98 12.02 0.56 12.77
CA PRO A 98 13.49 0.52 12.77
C PRO A 98 14.12 1.82 12.26
N PRO A 99 15.25 2.25 12.83
CA PRO A 99 16.02 3.35 12.28
C PRO A 99 16.66 2.94 10.95
N VAL A 100 16.39 3.70 9.90
CA VAL A 100 16.90 3.43 8.55
C VAL A 100 17.31 4.73 7.87
N PHE A 101 18.05 4.65 6.78
CA PHE A 101 18.17 5.76 5.84
C PHE A 101 16.92 5.85 4.95
N PRO A 102 16.64 7.01 4.32
CA PRO A 102 15.53 7.14 3.38
C PRO A 102 15.56 6.07 2.29
N TRP A 103 14.36 5.59 1.94
CA TRP A 103 14.17 4.56 0.91
C TRP A 103 14.67 5.04 -0.45
N ALA A 104 14.23 6.23 -0.90
CA ALA A 104 14.66 6.77 -2.18
C ALA A 104 16.12 7.22 -2.13
N ASP A 105 16.90 6.82 -3.13
CA ASP A 105 18.32 7.16 -3.20
C ASP A 105 18.54 8.68 -3.23
N ALA A 106 17.70 9.43 -3.96
CA ALA A 106 17.77 10.90 -3.95
C ALA A 106 17.53 11.50 -2.56
N ALA A 107 16.59 10.97 -1.77
CA ALA A 107 16.36 11.41 -0.40
C ALA A 107 17.52 11.02 0.53
N ARG A 108 18.11 9.84 0.30
CA ARG A 108 19.28 9.36 1.03
C ARG A 108 20.51 10.25 0.76
N ASP A 109 20.75 10.59 -0.49
CA ASP A 109 21.85 11.48 -0.90
C ASP A 109 21.75 12.85 -0.24
N ILE A 110 20.53 13.41 -0.16
CA ILE A 110 20.28 14.68 0.53
C ILE A 110 20.75 14.60 1.99
N VAL A 111 20.31 13.59 2.75
CA VAL A 111 20.62 13.50 4.18
C VAL A 111 22.09 13.13 4.44
N VAL A 112 22.69 12.28 3.60
CA VAL A 112 24.10 11.91 3.71
C VAL A 112 25.01 13.11 3.43
N ARG A 113 24.70 13.90 2.38
CA ARG A 113 25.43 15.15 2.09
C ARG A 113 25.26 16.19 3.19
N ALA A 114 24.11 16.20 3.86
CA ALA A 114 23.86 17.03 5.03
C ALA A 114 24.55 16.52 6.32
N GLY A 115 25.32 15.42 6.24
CA GLY A 115 26.14 14.93 7.35
C GLY A 115 25.53 13.79 8.16
N ALA A 116 24.38 13.23 7.75
CA ALA A 116 23.80 12.08 8.44
C ALA A 116 24.76 10.87 8.42
N ARG A 117 25.07 10.33 9.60
CA ARG A 117 25.92 9.14 9.77
C ARG A 117 25.16 7.88 10.18
N GLN A 118 23.94 8.03 10.69
CA GLN A 118 23.10 6.94 11.17
C GLN A 118 21.66 7.16 10.72
N GLY A 119 20.94 6.06 10.49
CA GLY A 119 19.52 6.08 10.17
C GLY A 119 18.66 6.52 11.35
N THR A 120 17.42 6.91 11.08
CA THR A 120 16.44 7.31 12.11
C THR A 120 15.06 6.74 11.79
N SER A 121 14.23 6.52 12.81
CA SER A 121 12.86 6.03 12.61
C SER A 121 12.00 7.04 11.85
N LEU A 122 12.34 8.33 11.87
CA LEU A 122 11.70 9.37 11.05
C LEU A 122 11.86 9.15 9.54
N TRP A 123 12.91 8.44 9.10
CA TRP A 123 13.14 8.14 7.69
C TRP A 123 12.53 6.81 7.26
N HIS A 124 12.06 6.00 8.21
CA HIS A 124 11.41 4.74 7.90
C HIS A 124 10.15 4.99 7.07
N ASN A 125 9.96 4.25 5.98
CA ASN A 125 8.84 4.43 5.06
C ASN A 125 7.44 4.26 5.71
N CYS A 126 7.40 3.64 6.89
CA CYS A 126 6.19 3.46 7.70
C CYS A 126 6.03 4.51 8.80
N SER A 127 6.96 5.45 8.96
CA SER A 127 6.94 6.36 10.11
C SER A 127 5.68 7.22 10.19
N GLY A 128 5.05 7.53 9.06
CA GLY A 128 3.70 8.13 8.99
C GLY A 128 2.62 7.31 9.71
N LYS A 129 2.50 6.01 9.42
CA LYS A 129 1.54 5.14 10.14
C LYS A 129 1.88 5.01 11.63
N HIS A 130 3.17 4.98 11.99
CA HIS A 130 3.57 4.92 13.40
C HIS A 130 3.24 6.20 14.13
N ALA A 131 3.44 7.37 13.52
CA ALA A 131 3.02 8.64 14.11
C ALA A 131 1.50 8.70 14.30
N ALA A 132 0.71 8.17 13.36
CA ALA A 132 -0.74 8.05 13.53
C ALA A 132 -1.12 7.13 14.70
N MET A 133 -0.43 5.99 14.85
CA MET A 133 -0.67 5.06 15.96
C MET A 133 -0.29 5.64 17.32
N VAL A 134 0.85 6.33 17.41
CA VAL A 134 1.29 7.07 18.61
C VAL A 134 0.25 8.13 18.97
N ARG A 135 -0.15 8.94 17.98
CA ARG A 135 -1.14 10.00 18.17
C ARG A 135 -2.47 9.46 18.66
N SER A 136 -3.01 8.44 17.99
CA SER A 136 -4.25 7.76 18.40
C SER A 136 -4.16 7.22 19.82
N SER A 137 -3.06 6.55 20.17
CA SER A 137 -2.88 5.96 21.51
C SER A 137 -2.91 7.04 22.59
N LEU A 138 -2.17 8.13 22.42
CA LEU A 138 -2.17 9.25 23.37
C LEU A 138 -3.54 9.91 23.49
N THR A 139 -4.22 10.18 22.37
CA THR A 139 -5.53 10.85 22.37
C THR A 139 -6.64 9.97 22.95
N SER A 140 -6.51 8.65 22.87
CA SER A 140 -7.43 7.68 23.45
C SER A 140 -7.10 7.31 24.90
N GLY A 141 -6.05 7.90 25.50
CA GLY A 141 -5.61 7.59 26.86
C GLY A 141 -4.96 6.19 27.00
N TRP A 142 -4.46 5.63 25.91
CA TRP A 142 -3.71 4.37 25.89
C TRP A 142 -2.20 4.61 25.96
N ASP A 143 -1.43 3.58 26.30
CA ASP A 143 0.02 3.70 26.40
C ASP A 143 0.68 3.73 25.02
N ALA A 144 1.26 4.87 24.66
CA ALA A 144 1.98 5.02 23.41
C ALA A 144 3.38 4.37 23.43
N ALA A 145 3.85 3.84 24.57
CA ALA A 145 5.08 3.06 24.65
C ALA A 145 4.90 1.61 24.19
N ASP A 146 3.68 1.13 24.02
CA ASP A 146 3.41 -0.28 23.73
C ASP A 146 2.37 -0.51 22.62
N TYR A 147 2.07 0.52 21.83
CA TYR A 147 1.07 0.49 20.74
C TYR A 147 1.26 -0.61 19.68
N LEU A 148 2.44 -1.24 19.59
CA LEU A 148 2.69 -2.37 18.69
C LEU A 148 2.34 -3.74 19.29
N ARG A 149 2.08 -3.82 20.60
CA ARG A 149 1.75 -5.09 21.25
C ARG A 149 0.40 -5.61 20.73
N HIS A 150 0.32 -6.93 20.59
CA HIS A 150 -0.89 -7.59 20.08
C HIS A 150 -2.12 -7.36 20.97
N ASP A 151 -1.93 -7.21 22.28
CA ASP A 151 -2.99 -6.94 23.27
C ASP A 151 -3.33 -5.44 23.41
N HIS A 152 -2.61 -4.54 22.72
CA HIS A 152 -2.90 -3.12 22.78
C HIS A 152 -4.26 -2.80 22.13
N PRO A 153 -5.11 -1.95 22.73
CA PRO A 153 -6.45 -1.65 22.22
C PRO A 153 -6.48 -1.19 20.76
N LEU A 154 -5.48 -0.42 20.33
CA LEU A 154 -5.34 -0.01 18.92
C LEU A 154 -5.18 -1.20 17.97
N GLN A 155 -4.35 -2.19 18.32
CA GLN A 155 -4.12 -3.35 17.47
C GLN A 155 -5.33 -4.28 17.46
N ALA A 156 -6.04 -4.38 18.58
CA ALA A 156 -7.34 -5.07 18.64
C ALA A 156 -8.38 -4.41 17.71
N ALA A 157 -8.45 -3.07 17.70
CA ALA A 157 -9.33 -2.32 16.79
C ALA A 157 -8.94 -2.54 15.32
N VAL A 158 -7.65 -2.49 14.99
CA VAL A 158 -7.15 -2.81 13.64
C VAL A 158 -7.55 -4.23 13.22
N ARG A 159 -7.33 -5.23 14.08
CA ARG A 159 -7.68 -6.62 13.78
C ARG A 159 -9.19 -6.77 13.57
N LYS A 160 -10.01 -6.16 14.43
CA LYS A 160 -11.47 -6.19 14.31
C LYS A 160 -11.91 -5.62 12.96
N THR A 161 -11.45 -4.42 12.60
CA THR A 161 -11.83 -3.79 11.33
C THR A 161 -11.33 -4.59 10.13
N MET A 162 -10.09 -5.10 10.18
CA MET A 162 -9.58 -6.00 9.13
C MET A 162 -10.48 -7.23 8.97
N THR A 163 -10.95 -7.84 10.05
CA THR A 163 -11.88 -8.97 9.99
C THR A 163 -13.20 -8.58 9.35
N GLU A 164 -13.75 -7.42 9.71
CA GLU A 164 -15.01 -6.92 9.15
C GLU A 164 -14.93 -6.68 7.64
N VAL A 165 -13.88 -5.98 7.17
CA VAL A 165 -13.77 -5.60 5.75
C VAL A 165 -13.28 -6.72 4.84
N THR A 166 -12.54 -7.70 5.38
CA THR A 166 -12.07 -8.87 4.61
C THR A 166 -13.02 -10.06 4.69
N GLY A 167 -13.81 -10.15 5.76
CA GLY A 167 -14.57 -11.36 6.12
C GLY A 167 -13.68 -12.53 6.59
N GLN A 168 -12.45 -12.26 7.05
CA GLN A 168 -11.45 -13.28 7.41
C GLN A 168 -10.87 -13.01 8.80
N THR A 169 -10.54 -14.05 9.57
CA THR A 169 -10.06 -13.87 10.96
C THR A 169 -8.69 -13.20 11.06
N GLY A 170 -7.91 -13.24 9.99
CA GLY A 170 -6.59 -12.61 9.92
C GLY A 170 -5.45 -13.40 10.55
N ASP A 171 -5.64 -14.70 10.78
CA ASP A 171 -4.67 -15.59 11.44
C ASP A 171 -3.84 -16.44 10.46
N PRO A 172 -2.58 -16.79 10.79
CA PRO A 172 -1.83 -16.32 11.96
C PRO A 172 -1.43 -14.84 11.82
N VAL A 173 -1.37 -14.12 12.94
CA VAL A 173 -0.79 -12.77 12.99
C VAL A 173 0.73 -12.87 13.08
N ALA A 174 1.45 -12.03 12.35
CA ALA A 174 2.91 -11.91 12.43
C ALA A 174 3.35 -10.49 12.78
N ILE A 175 4.65 -10.30 12.94
CA ILE A 175 5.30 -9.00 13.09
C ILE A 175 5.85 -8.60 11.71
N ASP A 176 5.42 -7.46 11.18
CA ASP A 176 5.93 -6.91 9.91
C ASP A 176 7.33 -6.30 10.10
N GLY A 177 8.03 -5.99 9.00
CA GLY A 177 9.38 -5.41 9.04
C GLY A 177 9.47 -4.04 9.75
N CYS A 178 8.35 -3.34 9.92
CA CYS A 178 8.27 -2.11 10.71
C CYS A 178 8.02 -2.34 12.21
N GLY A 179 7.84 -3.60 12.65
CA GLY A 179 7.52 -3.98 14.02
C GLY A 179 6.02 -4.11 14.33
N ALA A 180 5.13 -3.58 13.49
CA ALA A 180 3.69 -3.65 13.73
C ALA A 180 3.09 -5.04 13.44
N PRO A 181 2.02 -5.44 14.14
CA PRO A 181 1.24 -6.63 13.80
C PRO A 181 0.73 -6.57 12.35
N VAL A 182 0.74 -7.72 11.68
CA VAL A 182 0.20 -7.90 10.33
C VAL A 182 -0.64 -9.16 10.26
N THR A 183 -1.88 -8.99 9.78
CA THR A 183 -2.84 -10.08 9.60
C THR A 183 -2.68 -10.73 8.23
N THR A 184 -3.05 -12.01 8.12
CA THR A 184 -3.21 -12.69 6.84
C THR A 184 -4.51 -12.27 6.15
N VAL A 185 -4.50 -12.35 4.82
CA VAL A 185 -5.66 -12.16 3.94
C VAL A 185 -5.52 -13.10 2.76
N SER A 186 -6.62 -13.45 2.10
CA SER A 186 -6.59 -13.98 0.73
C SER A 186 -6.69 -12.86 -0.30
N THR A 187 -6.52 -13.16 -1.58
CA THR A 187 -6.67 -12.16 -2.65
C THR A 187 -8.12 -11.67 -2.72
N ILE A 188 -9.10 -12.56 -2.57
CA ILE A 188 -10.53 -12.17 -2.49
C ILE A 188 -10.80 -11.33 -1.23
N GLY A 189 -10.27 -11.74 -0.07
CA GLY A 189 -10.46 -10.98 1.17
C GLY A 189 -9.90 -9.55 1.07
N LEU A 190 -8.73 -9.40 0.44
CA LEU A 190 -8.16 -8.08 0.18
C LEU A 190 -8.98 -7.29 -0.85
N ALA A 191 -9.50 -7.92 -1.91
CA ALA A 191 -10.36 -7.25 -2.88
C ALA A 191 -11.66 -6.74 -2.22
N ARG A 192 -12.26 -7.53 -1.32
CA ARG A 192 -13.41 -7.10 -0.50
C ARG A 192 -13.09 -5.91 0.40
N ALA A 193 -11.92 -5.91 1.03
CA ALA A 193 -11.50 -4.77 1.85
C ALA A 193 -11.37 -3.48 1.03
N TYR A 194 -10.87 -3.57 -0.21
CA TYR A 194 -10.76 -2.42 -1.10
C TYR A 194 -12.08 -2.03 -1.76
N TRP A 195 -12.99 -2.98 -1.97
CA TRP A 195 -14.37 -2.68 -2.32
C TRP A 195 -15.05 -1.87 -1.21
N ALA A 196 -14.89 -2.28 0.06
CA ALA A 196 -15.42 -1.53 1.20
C ALA A 196 -14.80 -0.13 1.30
N LEU A 197 -13.47 0.01 1.12
CA LEU A 197 -12.81 1.32 1.07
C LEU A 197 -13.42 2.26 0.02
N GLY A 198 -13.75 1.75 -1.18
CA GLY A 198 -14.30 2.54 -2.28
C GLY A 198 -15.79 2.85 -2.18
N ASN A 199 -16.54 2.12 -1.33
CA ASN A 199 -18.00 2.14 -1.34
C ASN A 199 -18.63 2.53 0.01
N ASP A 200 -17.93 2.36 1.13
CA ASP A 200 -18.45 2.70 2.45
C ASP A 200 -18.04 4.14 2.84
N PRO A 201 -19.00 5.07 3.05
CA PRO A 201 -18.73 6.45 3.42
C PRO A 201 -17.86 6.63 4.67
N VAL A 202 -17.78 5.62 5.56
CA VAL A 202 -16.90 5.71 6.74
C VAL A 202 -15.44 5.89 6.36
N PHE A 203 -15.01 5.43 5.17
CA PHE A 203 -13.64 5.54 4.69
C PHE A 203 -13.38 6.78 3.83
N GLU A 204 -14.39 7.62 3.55
CA GLU A 204 -14.30 8.74 2.61
C GLU A 204 -13.09 9.63 2.87
N GLY A 205 -12.86 10.04 4.12
CA GLY A 205 -11.72 10.91 4.46
C GLY A 205 -10.35 10.28 4.16
N VAL A 206 -10.19 8.96 4.37
CA VAL A 206 -8.93 8.26 4.05
C VAL A 206 -8.73 8.17 2.55
N VAL A 207 -9.79 7.84 1.82
CA VAL A 207 -9.71 7.70 0.37
C VAL A 207 -9.51 9.05 -0.31
N GLU A 208 -10.20 10.10 0.12
CA GLU A 208 -9.98 11.46 -0.37
C GLU A 208 -8.52 11.90 -0.17
N ALA A 209 -7.95 11.63 1.02
CA ALA A 209 -6.55 11.94 1.30
C ALA A 209 -5.58 11.19 0.36
N MET A 210 -5.82 9.90 0.11
CA MET A 210 -5.01 9.10 -0.81
C MET A 210 -5.15 9.58 -2.26
N HIS A 211 -6.37 9.92 -2.69
CA HIS A 211 -6.68 10.38 -4.05
C HIS A 211 -6.11 11.77 -4.34
N ARG A 212 -6.15 12.67 -3.35
CA ARG A 212 -5.65 14.05 -3.47
C ARG A 212 -4.13 14.15 -3.38
N TYR A 213 -3.48 13.25 -2.65
CA TYR A 213 -2.03 13.29 -2.43
C TYR A 213 -1.30 11.98 -2.79
N PRO A 214 -1.51 11.41 -3.99
CA PRO A 214 -0.96 10.10 -4.35
C PRO A 214 0.57 10.10 -4.44
N GLY A 215 1.17 11.21 -4.87
CA GLY A 215 2.63 11.36 -4.87
C GLY A 215 3.27 11.32 -3.47
N LEU A 216 2.51 11.63 -2.41
CA LEU A 216 2.97 11.58 -1.02
C LEU A 216 2.96 10.14 -0.45
N THR A 217 2.12 9.25 -0.98
CA THR A 217 1.92 7.91 -0.40
C THR A 217 3.02 6.93 -0.77
N ARG A 218 3.40 6.86 -2.06
CA ARG A 218 4.41 5.90 -2.57
C ARG A 218 5.48 6.55 -3.46
N GLY A 219 5.16 7.69 -4.07
CA GLY A 219 6.03 8.44 -4.99
C GLY A 219 5.45 8.52 -6.40
N VAL A 220 5.90 9.53 -7.15
CA VAL A 220 5.43 9.79 -8.53
C VAL A 220 5.82 8.64 -9.47
N GLY A 221 4.89 8.26 -10.36
CA GLY A 221 5.08 7.23 -11.38
C GLY A 221 4.97 5.79 -10.87
N THR A 222 4.64 5.60 -9.58
CA THR A 222 4.38 4.28 -8.99
C THR A 222 2.96 3.82 -9.29
N VAL A 223 2.64 2.53 -9.06
CA VAL A 223 1.29 2.00 -9.30
C VAL A 223 0.21 2.74 -8.50
N ASP A 224 0.48 3.05 -7.22
CA ASP A 224 -0.41 3.83 -6.35
C ASP A 224 -0.74 5.20 -6.99
N ASP A 225 0.29 5.85 -7.54
CA ASP A 225 0.19 7.18 -8.16
C ASP A 225 -0.49 7.16 -9.53
N ASN A 226 -0.15 6.18 -10.37
CA ASN A 226 -0.78 6.02 -11.68
C ASN A 226 -2.28 5.70 -11.55
N VAL A 227 -2.67 4.82 -10.63
CA VAL A 227 -4.10 4.50 -10.43
C VAL A 227 -4.90 5.75 -10.05
N ALA A 228 -4.42 6.53 -9.09
CA ALA A 228 -5.12 7.75 -8.64
C ALA A 228 -5.17 8.86 -9.70
N ARG A 229 -4.21 8.90 -10.62
CA ARG A 229 -4.18 9.89 -11.71
C ARG A 229 -5.12 9.56 -12.85
N TRP A 230 -5.28 8.28 -13.17
CA TRP A 230 -5.97 7.84 -14.38
C TRP A 230 -7.40 7.38 -14.12
N TRP A 231 -7.75 7.09 -12.87
CA TRP A 231 -9.09 6.68 -12.47
C TRP A 231 -9.56 7.44 -11.23
N ASN A 232 -10.88 7.45 -11.02
CA ASN A 232 -11.47 7.84 -9.75
C ASN A 232 -11.29 6.70 -8.73
N ALA A 233 -10.04 6.41 -8.39
CA ALA A 233 -9.65 5.25 -7.61
C ALA A 233 -8.42 5.52 -6.77
N VAL A 234 -8.20 4.73 -5.73
CA VAL A 234 -6.96 4.74 -4.95
C VAL A 234 -6.36 3.36 -4.90
N ALA A 235 -5.03 3.28 -4.85
CA ALA A 235 -4.33 2.02 -4.73
C ALA A 235 -3.29 2.08 -3.61
N LYS A 236 -2.97 0.90 -3.06
CA LYS A 236 -1.88 0.74 -2.12
C LYS A 236 -1.09 -0.51 -2.42
N ILE A 237 0.15 -0.34 -2.86
CA ILE A 237 1.10 -1.46 -2.95
C ILE A 237 1.59 -1.85 -1.54
N GLY A 238 1.74 -3.15 -1.34
CA GLY A 238 2.38 -3.82 -0.23
C GLY A 238 3.64 -4.56 -0.65
N ALA A 239 4.57 -4.71 0.29
CA ALA A 239 5.77 -5.52 0.08
C ALA A 239 5.42 -6.95 -0.32
N MET A 240 6.34 -7.65 -0.98
CA MET A 240 6.11 -8.99 -1.53
C MET A 240 4.97 -9.00 -2.56
N GLY A 241 4.87 -7.99 -3.41
CA GLY A 241 4.03 -8.00 -4.60
C GLY A 241 2.55 -8.20 -4.29
N CYS A 242 1.98 -7.50 -3.31
CA CYS A 242 0.53 -7.44 -3.12
C CYS A 242 0.02 -6.01 -3.34
N ILE A 243 -1.18 -5.86 -3.90
CA ILE A 243 -1.83 -4.56 -4.09
C ILE A 243 -3.31 -4.68 -3.78
N GLY A 244 -3.90 -3.60 -3.26
CA GLY A 244 -5.33 -3.36 -3.32
C GLY A 244 -5.62 -2.07 -4.08
N VAL A 245 -6.74 -2.05 -4.81
CA VAL A 245 -7.25 -0.91 -5.57
C VAL A 245 -8.74 -0.75 -5.27
N ALA A 246 -9.13 0.45 -4.84
CA ALA A 246 -10.50 0.84 -4.54
C ALA A 246 -10.93 1.87 -5.58
N PHE A 247 -11.84 1.49 -6.48
CA PHE A 247 -12.54 2.43 -7.32
C PHE A 247 -13.69 3.05 -6.52
N LEU A 248 -13.82 4.38 -6.63
CA LEU A 248 -14.80 5.18 -5.90
C LEU A 248 -16.22 5.11 -6.50
N ASP A 249 -16.42 4.25 -7.49
CA ASP A 249 -17.71 3.87 -8.05
C ASP A 249 -18.16 2.46 -7.61
N GLY A 250 -17.43 1.83 -6.67
CA GLY A 250 -17.86 0.60 -6.02
C GLY A 250 -17.20 -0.69 -6.50
N VAL A 251 -15.99 -0.62 -7.12
CA VAL A 251 -15.19 -1.80 -7.49
C VAL A 251 -13.94 -1.93 -6.63
N GLY A 252 -13.71 -3.11 -6.05
CA GLY A 252 -12.48 -3.47 -5.34
C GLY A 252 -11.65 -4.47 -6.12
N ILE A 253 -10.35 -4.22 -6.30
CA ILE A 253 -9.41 -5.14 -6.95
C ILE A 253 -8.28 -5.46 -5.98
N ALA A 254 -7.83 -6.70 -5.94
CA ALA A 254 -6.58 -7.05 -5.29
C ALA A 254 -5.79 -8.05 -6.09
N ALA A 255 -4.46 -7.96 -5.99
CA ALA A 255 -3.56 -8.90 -6.63
C ALA A 255 -2.39 -9.27 -5.72
N LYS A 256 -1.83 -10.45 -5.94
CA LYS A 256 -0.67 -11.02 -5.25
C LYS A 256 0.20 -11.78 -6.25
N CYS A 257 1.42 -11.29 -6.48
CA CYS A 257 2.46 -12.03 -7.19
C CYS A 257 3.29 -12.87 -6.19
N TRP A 258 3.38 -14.18 -6.40
CA TRP A 258 3.89 -15.11 -5.40
C TRP A 258 5.40 -15.01 -5.13
N ASP A 259 6.19 -14.59 -6.10
CA ASP A 259 7.62 -14.28 -5.92
C ASP A 259 7.88 -12.84 -5.42
N GLY A 260 6.83 -12.02 -5.34
CA GLY A 260 6.88 -10.66 -4.84
C GLY A 260 7.17 -9.57 -5.88
N SER A 261 7.17 -9.88 -7.16
CA SER A 261 7.38 -8.90 -8.23
C SER A 261 6.28 -7.83 -8.31
N GLU A 262 6.59 -6.59 -7.93
CA GLU A 262 5.68 -5.44 -8.08
C GLU A 262 5.38 -5.14 -9.57
N ARG A 263 6.34 -5.38 -10.47
CA ARG A 263 6.16 -5.21 -11.92
C ARG A 263 5.11 -6.17 -12.47
N ALA A 264 5.17 -7.44 -12.07
CA ALA A 264 4.20 -8.44 -12.50
C ALA A 264 2.79 -8.14 -11.97
N VAL A 265 2.69 -7.61 -10.74
CA VAL A 265 1.42 -7.09 -10.21
C VAL A 265 0.87 -5.96 -11.07
N GLY A 266 1.73 -5.01 -11.48
CA GLY A 266 1.34 -3.91 -12.37
C GLY A 266 0.78 -4.39 -13.71
N THR A 267 1.49 -5.32 -14.37
CA THR A 267 1.03 -5.94 -15.62
C THR A 267 -0.31 -6.67 -15.43
N ALA A 268 -0.44 -7.48 -14.38
CA ALA A 268 -1.68 -8.22 -14.12
C ALA A 268 -2.86 -7.28 -13.82
N LEU A 269 -2.63 -6.18 -13.10
CA LEU A 269 -3.65 -5.16 -12.84
C LEU A 269 -4.14 -4.54 -14.15
N MET A 270 -3.22 -4.10 -15.03
CA MET A 270 -3.60 -3.46 -16.29
C MET A 270 -4.39 -4.41 -17.20
N GLU A 271 -3.97 -5.67 -17.29
CA GLU A 271 -4.71 -6.71 -18.01
C GLU A 271 -6.10 -6.95 -17.39
N THR A 272 -6.21 -6.98 -16.07
CA THR A 272 -7.51 -7.15 -15.42
C THR A 272 -8.43 -5.96 -15.67
N LEU A 273 -7.92 -4.73 -15.61
CA LEU A 273 -8.69 -3.52 -15.94
C LEU A 273 -9.23 -3.58 -17.38
N GLU A 274 -8.45 -4.11 -18.31
CA GLU A 274 -8.90 -4.36 -19.68
C GLU A 274 -10.06 -5.37 -19.71
N ARG A 275 -9.86 -6.54 -19.11
CA ARG A 275 -10.82 -7.65 -19.13
C ARG A 275 -12.17 -7.31 -18.49
N VAL A 276 -12.17 -6.45 -17.47
CA VAL A 276 -13.38 -6.05 -16.75
C VAL A 276 -13.96 -4.71 -17.23
N GLY A 277 -13.42 -4.15 -18.32
CA GLY A 277 -13.97 -2.95 -18.96
C GLY A 277 -13.73 -1.64 -18.20
N LEU A 278 -12.76 -1.60 -17.28
CA LEU A 278 -12.38 -0.39 -16.53
C LEU A 278 -11.21 0.37 -17.19
N MET A 279 -10.53 -0.22 -18.16
CA MET A 279 -9.47 0.44 -18.91
C MET A 279 -10.04 1.51 -19.87
N THR A 280 -9.43 2.69 -19.90
CA THR A 280 -9.75 3.76 -20.85
C THR A 280 -8.63 3.95 -21.87
N ASP A 281 -8.94 4.44 -23.08
CA ASP A 281 -7.91 4.69 -24.11
C ASP A 281 -6.79 5.65 -23.66
N PRO A 282 -7.08 6.77 -22.96
CA PRO A 282 -6.02 7.63 -22.43
C PRO A 282 -5.12 6.92 -21.42
N ALA A 283 -5.70 6.16 -20.49
CA ALA A 283 -4.93 5.42 -19.48
C ALA A 283 -4.08 4.32 -20.13
N ARG A 284 -4.66 3.57 -21.08
CA ARG A 284 -3.96 2.52 -21.84
C ARG A 284 -2.72 3.07 -22.53
N LYS A 285 -2.87 4.20 -23.23
CA LYS A 285 -1.76 4.84 -23.95
C LYS A 285 -0.68 5.36 -22.99
N ALA A 286 -1.09 5.99 -21.89
CA ALA A 286 -0.15 6.57 -20.95
C ALA A 286 0.59 5.53 -20.09
N LEU A 287 0.00 4.36 -19.90
CA LEU A 287 0.51 3.29 -19.05
C LEU A 287 1.02 2.09 -19.85
N GLU A 288 1.31 2.24 -21.15
CA GLU A 288 1.77 1.14 -22.01
C GLU A 288 3.02 0.43 -21.45
N GLU A 289 4.04 1.20 -21.03
CA GLU A 289 5.26 0.67 -20.41
C GLU A 289 5.02 0.16 -18.99
N PHE A 290 3.96 0.62 -18.32
CA PHE A 290 3.58 0.07 -17.01
C PHE A 290 2.85 -1.27 -17.16
N ALA A 291 2.00 -1.39 -18.18
CA ALA A 291 1.29 -2.62 -18.53
C ALA A 291 2.26 -3.68 -19.07
N ASN A 292 3.22 -3.27 -19.92
CA ASN A 292 4.22 -4.14 -20.51
C ASN A 292 5.65 -3.64 -20.21
N PRO A 293 6.13 -3.76 -18.95
CA PRO A 293 7.45 -3.29 -18.55
C PRO A 293 8.56 -3.78 -19.49
N PRO A 294 9.38 -2.86 -20.06
CA PRO A 294 10.42 -3.23 -21.00
C PRO A 294 11.52 -4.03 -20.29
N VAL A 295 12.02 -5.05 -20.98
CA VAL A 295 13.25 -5.75 -20.61
C VAL A 295 14.39 -5.08 -21.34
N LEU A 296 15.38 -4.58 -20.60
CA LEU A 296 16.49 -3.82 -21.17
C LEU A 296 17.74 -4.68 -21.37
N GLY A 297 18.49 -4.38 -22.42
CA GLY A 297 19.81 -4.92 -22.74
C GLY A 297 20.69 -3.79 -23.28
N GLY A 298 21.77 -3.44 -22.56
CA GLY A 298 22.61 -2.29 -22.92
C GLY A 298 21.86 -0.96 -22.97
N GLY A 299 20.80 -0.80 -22.17
CA GLY A 299 19.94 0.39 -22.15
C GLY A 299 18.89 0.46 -23.27
N LYS A 300 18.78 -0.56 -24.14
CA LYS A 300 17.76 -0.65 -25.17
C LYS A 300 16.72 -1.71 -24.82
N THR A 301 15.48 -1.52 -25.24
CA THR A 301 14.44 -2.54 -25.12
C THR A 301 14.77 -3.74 -26.00
N VAL A 302 14.91 -4.90 -25.37
CA VAL A 302 15.18 -6.21 -26.01
C VAL A 302 14.06 -7.21 -25.72
N GLY A 303 12.97 -6.75 -25.12
CA GLY A 303 11.85 -7.61 -24.72
C GLY A 303 10.89 -6.89 -23.78
N ARG A 304 9.94 -7.63 -23.22
CA ARG A 304 8.91 -7.10 -22.34
C ARG A 304 8.37 -8.17 -21.39
N MET A 305 7.75 -7.69 -20.33
CA MET A 305 6.87 -8.50 -19.49
C MET A 305 5.46 -8.50 -20.09
N GLU A 306 4.86 -9.67 -20.27
CA GLU A 306 3.52 -9.81 -20.87
C GLU A 306 2.73 -10.97 -20.27
N VAL A 307 1.41 -10.88 -20.34
CA VAL A 307 0.50 -11.95 -19.88
C VAL A 307 0.60 -13.14 -20.82
N VAL A 308 0.72 -14.34 -20.26
CA VAL A 308 0.74 -15.59 -21.03
C VAL A 308 -0.40 -16.51 -20.59
N ALA A 309 -0.97 -17.23 -21.57
CA ALA A 309 -2.05 -18.19 -21.39
C ALA A 309 -1.61 -19.39 -20.54
#